data_AF-A0A223KP96-F1
#
_entry.id   AF-A0A223KP96-F1
#
_cell.length_a   1.000
_cell.length_b   1.000
_cell.length_c   1.000
_cell.angle_alpha   90.00
_cell.angle_beta   90.00
_cell.angle_gamma   90.00
#
_symmetry.space_group_name_H-M   'P 1'
#
loop_
_entity.id
_entity.type
_entity.pdbx_description
1 polymer ?
#
loop_
_entity_poly.entity_id
_entity_poly.type
_entity_poly.pdbx_seq_one_letter_code
_entity_poly.pdbx_strand_id
1 'polypeptide(L)'
;MNKFKVMLVLLFSVSLIACSNQLPSKSVIHSEQNGPVDHSIGSRLVKIADRTETLDDLWGEFNLEGKAPTINFDESTILFLHTIESSCPKRVKKMEWNEDESILTIHTTTQSDNCNDIAIPRTFVLELEEEKVGKLATVVFEGEPFNIGER
;
A
#
# COMPACT_ATOMS: atom_id res chain seq x y z
N MET A 1 30.05 1.76 62.17
CA MET A 1 29.99 2.12 60.73
C MET A 1 29.23 1.04 59.99
N ASN A 2 27.91 1.17 59.86
CA ASN A 2 27.08 0.21 59.13
C ASN A 2 26.65 0.85 57.82
N LYS A 3 27.14 0.32 56.70
CA LYS A 3 26.59 0.58 55.36
C LYS A 3 26.11 -0.76 54.84
N PHE A 4 24.79 -0.98 54.79
CA PHE A 4 24.23 -2.09 54.04
C PHE A 4 23.21 -1.56 53.04
N LYS A 5 23.45 -1.96 51.79
CA LYS A 5 22.94 -1.40 50.55
C LYS A 5 21.46 -1.76 50.37
N VAL A 6 20.65 -0.77 50.02
CA VAL A 6 19.30 -1.00 49.49
C VAL A 6 19.45 -1.46 48.04
N MET A 7 19.04 -2.69 47.77
CA MET A 7 19.01 -3.30 46.44
C MET A 7 17.71 -2.88 45.76
N LEU A 8 17.82 -1.96 44.80
CA LEU A 8 16.72 -1.48 43.97
C LEU A 8 16.42 -2.54 42.90
N VAL A 9 15.32 -3.26 43.05
CA VAL A 9 14.82 -4.20 42.04
C VAL A 9 14.05 -3.39 40.98
N LEU A 10 14.70 -3.14 39.84
CA LEU A 10 14.07 -2.60 38.64
C LEU A 10 13.26 -3.72 37.97
N LEU A 11 11.95 -3.76 38.27
CA LEU A 11 10.99 -4.51 37.47
C LEU A 11 10.97 -3.91 36.06
N PHE A 12 11.50 -4.66 35.09
CA PHE A 12 11.32 -4.41 33.68
C PHE A 12 9.83 -4.53 33.35
N SER A 13 9.15 -3.40 33.25
CA SER A 13 7.83 -3.31 32.64
C SER A 13 7.99 -3.59 31.15
N VAL A 14 7.64 -4.81 30.73
CA VAL A 14 7.46 -5.17 29.32
C VAL A 14 6.26 -4.40 28.81
N SER A 15 6.51 -3.20 28.29
CA SER A 15 5.52 -2.47 27.51
C SER A 15 5.42 -3.14 26.15
N LEU A 16 4.39 -3.98 25.98
CA LEU A 16 3.91 -4.38 24.66
C LEU A 16 3.41 -3.11 23.97
N ILE A 17 4.28 -2.48 23.19
CA ILE A 17 3.87 -1.44 22.25
C ILE A 17 3.19 -2.18 21.11
N ALA A 18 1.86 -2.26 21.16
CA ALA A 18 1.06 -2.57 20.00
C ALA A 18 1.32 -1.47 18.96
N CYS A 19 2.08 -1.81 17.92
CA CYS A 19 2.44 -0.87 16.86
C CYS A 19 1.20 -0.43 16.08
N SER A 20 0.81 0.82 16.36
CA SER A 20 0.46 1.89 15.41
C SER A 20 -0.37 1.47 14.18
N ASN A 21 -1.64 1.88 14.19
CA ASN A 21 -2.44 2.06 12.97
C ASN A 21 -1.80 3.16 12.11
N GLN A 22 -0.78 2.81 11.32
CA GLN A 22 -0.04 3.77 10.53
C GLN A 22 -0.89 4.21 9.34
N LEU A 23 -1.21 5.52 9.30
CA LEU A 23 -1.87 6.14 8.17
C LEU A 23 -1.03 5.89 6.89
N PRO A 24 -1.65 5.45 5.79
CA PRO A 24 -0.95 5.03 4.57
C PRO A 24 -0.34 6.19 3.77
N SER A 25 -0.44 7.44 4.25
CA SER A 25 -0.06 8.63 3.49
C SER A 25 1.43 8.67 3.10
N LYS A 26 2.30 7.95 3.83
CA LYS A 26 3.72 7.84 3.47
C LYS A 26 3.97 6.76 2.40
N SER A 27 3.12 5.73 2.35
CA SER A 27 3.27 4.62 1.40
C SER A 27 2.74 4.97 0.02
N VAL A 28 1.77 5.88 -0.11
CA VAL A 28 1.30 6.35 -1.41
C VAL A 28 2.33 7.32 -2.00
N ILE A 29 3.14 6.85 -2.96
CA ILE A 29 4.20 7.65 -3.59
C ILE A 29 3.73 8.39 -4.84
N HIS A 30 2.65 7.91 -5.47
CA HIS A 30 2.02 8.59 -6.61
C HIS A 30 0.52 8.31 -6.67
N SER A 31 -0.25 9.25 -7.20
CA SER A 31 -1.67 9.05 -7.41
C SER A 31 -2.26 9.99 -8.45
N GLU A 32 -2.88 9.44 -9.49
CA GLU A 32 -3.25 10.18 -10.70
C GLU A 32 -4.58 9.71 -11.30
N GLN A 33 -5.29 10.59 -11.99
CA GLN A 33 -6.51 10.24 -12.75
C GLN A 33 -6.16 9.66 -14.13
N ASN A 34 -5.35 8.61 -14.10
CA ASN A 34 -4.90 7.85 -15.27
C ASN A 34 -5.00 6.35 -14.98
N GLY A 35 -4.87 5.53 -16.01
CA GLY A 35 -5.00 4.08 -15.93
C GLY A 35 -4.33 3.37 -17.10
N PRO A 36 -4.34 2.03 -17.09
CA PRO A 36 -3.64 1.24 -18.09
C PRO A 36 -4.16 1.50 -19.50
N VAL A 37 -3.24 1.62 -20.47
CA VAL A 37 -3.52 1.95 -21.88
C VAL A 37 -4.42 0.92 -22.57
N ASP A 38 -4.42 -0.34 -22.13
CA ASP A 38 -5.12 -1.46 -22.78
C ASP A 38 -6.00 -2.27 -21.81
N HIS A 39 -6.86 -1.60 -21.03
CA HIS A 39 -7.77 -2.29 -20.11
C HIS A 39 -9.23 -1.85 -20.23
N SER A 40 -10.13 -2.79 -19.98
CA SER A 40 -11.58 -2.58 -20.00
C SER A 40 -11.99 -1.54 -18.96
N ILE A 41 -12.82 -0.58 -19.38
CA ILE A 41 -13.40 0.43 -18.49
C ILE A 41 -14.11 -0.28 -17.33
N GLY A 42 -13.72 0.06 -16.10
CA GLY A 42 -14.30 -0.50 -14.87
C GLY A 42 -13.59 -1.71 -14.28
N SER A 43 -12.53 -2.23 -14.91
CA SER A 43 -11.69 -3.26 -14.28
C SER A 43 -10.87 -2.68 -13.13
N ARG A 44 -10.73 -3.43 -12.04
CA ARG A 44 -9.72 -3.16 -11.02
C ARG A 44 -8.49 -4.01 -11.27
N LEU A 45 -7.32 -3.47 -10.93
CA LEU A 45 -6.05 -4.17 -11.14
C LEU A 45 -5.12 -3.93 -9.96
N VAL A 46 -4.32 -4.96 -9.70
CA VAL A 46 -3.14 -4.88 -8.84
C VAL A 46 -1.97 -5.42 -9.66
N LYS A 47 -0.94 -4.59 -9.84
CA LYS A 47 0.34 -5.00 -10.45
C LYS A 47 1.49 -4.66 -9.53
N ILE A 48 2.60 -5.35 -9.70
CA ILE A 48 3.75 -5.24 -8.81
C ILE A 48 5.02 -5.04 -9.61
N ALA A 49 5.86 -4.13 -9.12
CA ALA A 49 7.25 -3.98 -9.54
C ALA A 49 8.18 -4.20 -8.35
N ASP A 50 9.13 -5.11 -8.54
CA ASP A 50 10.18 -5.55 -7.61
C ASP A 50 11.59 -5.20 -8.13
N ARG A 51 11.66 -4.49 -9.26
CA ARG A 51 12.89 -3.98 -9.87
C ARG A 51 12.60 -2.77 -10.75
N THR A 52 13.64 -1.99 -11.04
CA THR A 52 13.54 -0.74 -11.82
C THR A 52 12.92 -0.96 -13.20
N GLU A 53 13.32 -2.01 -13.90
CA GLU A 53 12.80 -2.31 -15.25
C GLU A 53 11.28 -2.53 -15.23
N THR A 54 10.77 -3.32 -14.30
CA THR A 54 9.32 -3.53 -14.14
C THR A 54 8.61 -2.25 -13.72
N LEU A 55 9.24 -1.43 -12.87
CA LEU A 55 8.68 -0.14 -12.46
C LEU A 55 8.51 0.80 -13.65
N ASP A 56 9.52 0.93 -14.49
CA ASP A 56 9.49 1.79 -15.68
C ASP A 56 8.45 1.29 -16.70
N ASP A 57 8.40 -0.02 -16.94
CA ASP A 57 7.41 -0.64 -17.82
C ASP A 57 5.98 -0.38 -17.33
N LEU A 58 5.71 -0.60 -16.04
CA LEU A 58 4.40 -0.35 -15.44
C LEU A 58 4.05 1.14 -15.39
N TRP A 59 5.03 2.02 -15.16
CA TRP A 59 4.82 3.47 -15.19
C TRP A 59 4.29 3.93 -16.56
N GLY A 60 4.88 3.40 -17.63
CA GLY A 60 4.43 3.61 -19.00
C GLY A 60 3.08 2.94 -19.30
N GLU A 61 2.89 1.69 -18.87
CA GLU A 61 1.64 0.95 -19.08
C GLU A 61 0.44 1.70 -18.48
N PHE A 62 0.60 2.25 -17.26
CA PHE A 62 -0.43 3.02 -16.56
C PHE A 62 -0.54 4.48 -17.02
N ASN A 63 0.24 4.87 -18.03
CA ASN A 63 0.26 6.22 -18.60
C ASN A 63 0.43 7.31 -17.52
N LEU A 64 1.32 7.08 -16.56
CA LEU A 64 1.56 8.02 -15.47
C LEU A 64 2.46 9.17 -15.92
N GLU A 65 2.12 10.39 -15.51
CA GLU A 65 2.91 11.56 -15.88
C GLU A 65 4.28 11.59 -15.17
N GLY A 66 5.26 12.17 -15.86
CA GLY A 66 6.62 12.33 -15.33
C GLY A 66 7.46 11.06 -15.44
N LYS A 67 8.52 11.01 -14.62
CA LYS A 67 9.42 9.85 -14.54
C LYS A 67 9.11 9.06 -13.29
N ALA A 68 9.21 7.74 -13.39
CA ALA A 68 9.18 6.88 -12.22
C ALA A 68 10.26 7.29 -11.20
N PRO A 69 9.96 7.24 -9.89
CA PRO A 69 10.93 7.56 -8.86
C PRO A 69 12.02 6.49 -8.78
N THR A 70 13.20 6.88 -8.26
CA THR A 70 14.23 5.92 -7.89
C THR A 70 13.84 5.21 -6.59
N ILE A 71 13.78 3.88 -6.62
CA ILE A 71 13.38 3.02 -5.50
C ILE A 71 14.55 2.09 -5.12
N ASN A 72 14.71 1.84 -3.82
CA ASN A 72 15.60 0.80 -3.32
C ASN A 72 14.83 -0.52 -3.21
N PHE A 73 14.94 -1.37 -4.23
CA PHE A 73 14.18 -2.62 -4.29
C PHE A 73 14.64 -3.70 -3.31
N ASP A 74 15.82 -3.55 -2.70
CA ASP A 74 16.25 -4.45 -1.61
C ASP A 74 15.40 -4.25 -0.34
N GLU A 75 14.75 -3.09 -0.20
CA GLU A 75 13.96 -2.73 0.97
C GLU A 75 12.47 -2.56 0.66
N SER A 76 12.12 -2.36 -0.62
CA SER A 76 10.77 -1.94 -1.02
C SER A 76 10.27 -2.63 -2.28
N THR A 77 8.97 -2.89 -2.31
CA THR A 77 8.24 -3.28 -3.51
C THR A 77 7.14 -2.27 -3.83
N ILE A 78 6.91 -2.06 -5.12
CA ILE A 78 5.92 -1.13 -5.62
C ILE A 78 4.64 -1.84 -6.03
N LEU A 79 3.50 -1.41 -5.51
CA LEU A 79 2.17 -1.85 -5.92
C LEU A 79 1.47 -0.76 -6.74
N PHE A 80 1.05 -1.11 -7.95
CA PHE A 80 0.16 -0.31 -8.78
C PHE A 80 -1.27 -0.79 -8.59
N LEU A 81 -2.15 0.11 -8.18
CA LEU A 81 -3.57 -0.17 -7.93
C LEU A 81 -4.41 0.68 -8.89
N HIS A 82 -5.16 0.02 -9.78
CA HIS A 82 -6.10 0.69 -10.69
C HIS A 82 -7.54 0.49 -10.25
N THR A 83 -8.32 1.57 -10.21
CA THR A 83 -9.77 1.53 -10.03
C THR A 83 -10.42 2.63 -10.87
N ILE A 84 -11.75 2.73 -10.80
CA ILE A 84 -12.50 3.90 -11.24
C ILE A 84 -13.01 4.69 -10.05
N GLU A 85 -13.16 6.00 -10.21
CA GLU A 85 -13.77 6.90 -9.25
C GLU A 85 -14.88 7.73 -9.89
N SER A 86 -15.79 8.19 -9.04
CA SER A 86 -16.80 9.18 -9.39
C SER A 86 -16.15 10.55 -9.64
N SER A 87 -16.94 11.62 -9.73
CA SER A 87 -16.39 12.98 -9.76
C SER A 87 -15.63 13.38 -8.48
N CYS A 88 -15.60 12.50 -7.47
CA CYS A 88 -14.91 12.70 -6.21
C CYS A 88 -13.62 11.88 -6.16
N PRO A 89 -12.46 12.53 -5.98
CA PRO A 89 -11.19 11.82 -5.90
C PRO A 89 -11.16 10.81 -4.74
N LYS A 90 -10.85 9.57 -5.09
CA LYS A 90 -10.54 8.52 -4.13
C LYS A 90 -9.15 8.72 -3.55
N ARG A 91 -8.99 8.28 -2.31
CA ARG A 91 -7.70 8.18 -1.62
C ARG A 91 -7.62 6.85 -0.89
N VAL A 92 -6.41 6.32 -0.72
CA VAL A 92 -6.16 5.19 0.17
C VAL A 92 -6.39 5.65 1.61
N LYS A 93 -7.35 5.01 2.29
CA LYS A 93 -7.76 5.34 3.66
C LYS A 93 -6.95 4.57 4.69
N LYS A 94 -6.85 3.26 4.50
CA LYS A 94 -6.14 2.36 5.41
C LYS A 94 -5.65 1.12 4.67
N MET A 95 -4.60 0.52 5.20
CA MET A 95 -4.07 -0.78 4.80
C MET A 95 -4.06 -1.68 6.03
N GLU A 96 -4.53 -2.91 5.88
CA GLU A 96 -4.63 -3.90 6.95
C GLU A 96 -3.88 -5.16 6.52
N TRP A 97 -2.91 -5.55 7.33
CA TRP A 97 -2.09 -6.74 7.10
C TRP A 97 -2.63 -7.89 7.96
N ASN A 98 -2.93 -9.02 7.32
CA ASN A 98 -3.17 -10.29 7.99
C ASN A 98 -2.01 -11.22 7.64
N GLU A 99 -1.02 -11.29 8.52
CA GLU A 99 0.19 -12.09 8.31
C GLU A 99 -0.13 -13.60 8.32
N ASP A 100 -1.05 -14.04 9.18
CA ASP A 100 -1.45 -15.45 9.29
C ASP A 100 -2.10 -15.96 8.00
N GLU A 101 -2.90 -15.12 7.34
CA GLU A 101 -3.56 -15.45 6.07
C GLU A 101 -2.75 -15.00 4.84
N SER A 102 -1.62 -14.30 5.03
CA SER A 102 -0.81 -13.74 3.94
C SER A 102 -1.61 -12.78 3.03
N ILE A 103 -2.46 -11.94 3.65
CA ILE A 103 -3.37 -11.00 2.97
C ILE A 103 -3.04 -9.55 3.32
N LEU A 104 -2.96 -8.69 2.31
CA LEU A 104 -3.01 -7.24 2.44
C LEU A 104 -4.37 -6.71 1.96
N THR A 105 -5.14 -6.08 2.84
CA THR A 105 -6.39 -5.42 2.47
C THR A 105 -6.19 -3.91 2.36
N ILE A 106 -6.52 -3.33 1.20
CA ILE A 106 -6.37 -1.91 0.89
C ILE A 106 -7.74 -1.29 0.72
N HIS A 107 -8.07 -0.34 1.60
CA HIS A 107 -9.35 0.35 1.60
C HIS A 107 -9.20 1.76 1.04
N THR A 108 -10.07 2.12 0.11
CA THR A 108 -10.19 3.48 -0.43
C THR A 108 -11.37 4.23 0.21
N THR A 109 -11.37 5.55 0.09
CA THR A 109 -12.50 6.40 0.48
C THR A 109 -12.62 7.58 -0.47
N THR A 110 -13.83 8.10 -0.62
CA THR A 110 -14.10 9.40 -1.22
C THR A 110 -14.21 10.47 -0.12
N GLN A 111 -14.01 11.75 -0.46
CA GLN A 111 -14.04 12.87 0.48
C GLN A 111 -15.36 13.65 0.49
N SER A 112 -16.33 13.30 -0.36
CA SER A 112 -17.58 14.04 -0.52
C SER A 112 -18.74 13.10 -0.81
N ASP A 113 -19.94 13.51 -0.41
CA ASP A 113 -21.18 12.76 -0.57
C ASP A 113 -21.98 13.22 -1.81
N ASN A 114 -21.57 14.32 -2.46
CA ASN A 114 -22.25 14.91 -3.63
C ASN A 114 -21.51 14.59 -4.93
N CYS A 115 -21.23 13.31 -5.16
CA CYS A 115 -20.49 12.85 -6.33
C CYS A 115 -21.44 12.52 -7.48
N ASN A 116 -21.04 12.84 -8.70
CA ASN A 116 -21.69 12.31 -9.89
C ASN A 116 -21.10 10.93 -10.22
N ASP A 117 -21.96 9.97 -10.55
CA ASP A 117 -21.58 8.62 -10.96
C ASP A 117 -20.99 8.63 -12.38
N ILE A 118 -19.73 9.02 -12.47
CA ILE A 118 -18.89 8.94 -13.67
C ILE A 118 -17.77 7.91 -13.42
N ALA A 119 -17.24 7.31 -14.47
CA ALA A 119 -16.18 6.31 -14.38
C ALA A 119 -14.83 6.93 -14.79
N ILE A 120 -14.22 7.71 -13.89
CA ILE A 120 -12.89 8.29 -14.12
C ILE A 120 -11.82 7.27 -13.69
N PRO A 121 -10.82 6.94 -14.52
CA PRO A 121 -9.73 6.06 -14.11
C PRO A 121 -8.91 6.68 -12.99
N ARG A 122 -8.49 5.86 -12.03
CA ARG A 122 -7.67 6.26 -10.89
C ARG A 122 -6.60 5.24 -10.64
N THR A 123 -5.36 5.71 -10.55
CA THR A 123 -4.22 4.88 -10.17
C THR A 123 -3.61 5.37 -8.86
N PHE A 124 -3.25 4.43 -8.00
CA PHE A 124 -2.40 4.64 -6.83
C PHE A 124 -1.13 3.82 -7.01
N VAL A 125 0.01 4.42 -6.70
CA VAL A 125 1.30 3.71 -6.64
C VAL A 125 1.76 3.74 -5.20
N LEU A 126 1.96 2.55 -4.63
CA LEU A 126 2.36 2.36 -3.25
C LEU A 126 3.78 1.81 -3.17
N GLU A 127 4.61 2.39 -2.29
CA GLU A 127 5.88 1.81 -1.85
C GLU A 127 5.67 1.13 -0.51
N LEU A 128 5.92 -0.18 -0.47
CA LEU A 128 5.72 -1.04 0.69
C LEU A 128 7.00 -1.79 1.03
N GLU A 129 7.19 -2.12 2.30
CA GLU A 129 8.34 -2.90 2.78
C GLU A 129 8.39 -4.28 2.09
N GLU A 130 9.50 -4.58 1.43
CA GLU A 130 9.69 -5.82 0.67
C GLU A 130 9.50 -7.06 1.56
N GLU A 131 10.02 -7.02 2.80
CA GLU A 131 9.91 -8.13 3.74
C GLU A 131 8.45 -8.54 4.03
N LYS A 132 7.52 -7.58 3.99
CA LYS A 132 6.09 -7.84 4.18
C LYS A 132 5.44 -8.31 2.88
N VAL A 133 5.76 -7.67 1.76
CA VAL A 133 5.17 -8.02 0.46
C VAL A 133 5.61 -9.40 -0.02
N GLY A 134 6.86 -9.79 0.20
CA GLY A 134 7.39 -11.11 -0.17
C GLY A 134 6.70 -12.29 0.55
N LYS A 135 5.96 -12.02 1.63
CA LYS A 135 5.16 -13.03 2.36
C LYS A 135 3.69 -13.02 1.94
N LEU A 136 3.26 -12.09 1.09
CA LEU A 136 1.85 -11.98 0.69
C LEU A 136 1.49 -12.98 -0.41
N ALA A 137 0.36 -13.65 -0.23
CA ALA A 137 -0.27 -14.42 -1.28
C ALA A 137 -1.31 -13.59 -2.04
N THR A 138 -2.04 -12.71 -1.33
CA THR A 138 -3.20 -12.01 -1.85
C THR A 138 -3.21 -10.53 -1.45
N VAL A 139 -3.59 -9.66 -2.40
CA VAL A 139 -4.01 -8.28 -2.13
C VAL A 139 -5.52 -8.19 -2.33
N VAL A 140 -6.26 -7.76 -1.32
CA VAL A 140 -7.68 -7.43 -1.45
C VAL A 140 -7.79 -5.93 -1.67
N PHE A 141 -8.24 -5.52 -2.85
CA PHE A 141 -8.38 -4.12 -3.22
C PHE A 141 -9.84 -3.80 -3.58
N GLU A 142 -10.45 -2.88 -2.83
CA GLU A 142 -11.87 -2.53 -2.97
C GLU A 142 -12.82 -3.73 -2.93
N GLY A 143 -12.49 -4.74 -2.12
CA GLY A 143 -13.29 -5.96 -1.94
C GLY A 143 -13.02 -7.07 -2.96
N GLU A 144 -12.13 -6.85 -3.94
CA GLU A 144 -11.74 -7.86 -4.92
C GLU A 144 -10.36 -8.45 -4.57
N PRO A 145 -10.22 -9.78 -4.53
CA PRO A 145 -8.94 -10.44 -4.26
C PRO A 145 -8.09 -10.55 -5.53
N PHE A 146 -6.80 -10.25 -5.40
CA PHE A 146 -5.78 -10.37 -6.43
C PHE A 146 -4.67 -11.28 -5.91
N ASN A 147 -4.53 -12.46 -6.51
CA ASN A 147 -3.43 -13.36 -6.20
C ASN A 147 -2.13 -12.78 -6.76
N ILE A 148 -1.15 -12.56 -5.89
CA ILE A 148 0.14 -11.99 -6.28
C ILE A 148 1.28 -13.01 -6.23
N GLY A 149 0.99 -14.23 -5.78
CA GLY A 149 1.89 -15.40 -5.80
C GLY A 149 3.07 -15.29 -4.84
N GLU A 150 3.75 -16.42 -4.60
CA GLU A 150 5.11 -16.39 -4.03
C GLU A 150 6.06 -15.85 -5.10
N ARG A 151 6.86 -14.84 -4.75
CA ARG A 151 7.88 -14.23 -5.62
C ARG A 151 9.26 -14.79 -5.33
#